data_AF-A0A7C6UTY5-F1
#
_entry.id   AF-A0A7C6UTY5-F1
#
_cell.length_a   1.000
_cell.length_b   1.000
_cell.length_c   1.000
_cell.angle_alpha   90.00
_cell.angle_beta   90.00
_cell.angle_gamma   90.00
#
_symmetry.space_group_name_H-M   'P 1'
#
loop_
_entity.id
_entity.type
_entity.pdbx_description
1 polymer ?
#
loop_
_entity_poly.entity_id
_entity_poly.type
_entity_poly.pdbx_seq_one_letter_code
_entity_poly.pdbx_strand_id
1 'polypeptide(L)'
;MSDTLTHIAVGDICAKALRTFKKPLIAFLIGMLSHGILDMVDNDYTINITNYEAFKTDRDYIGFQMAGTAIKLYDILQDDNLERRNFRLFTMLGSVTPDIIDGVYALHHRDKWNKGEMLFPFHRPHRNIYKQQNKQISMLKTSLITLISIKINF
;
A
#
# COMPACT_ATOMS: atom_id res chain seq x y z
N MET A 1 -2.48 -9.49 -3.79
CA MET A 1 -2.27 -8.41 -2.82
C MET A 1 -0.84 -7.96 -2.94
N SER A 2 -0.62 -6.68 -3.27
CA SER A 2 0.70 -6.03 -3.34
C SER A 2 1.19 -5.64 -1.94
N ASP A 3 2.32 -4.95 -1.87
CA ASP A 3 2.96 -4.51 -0.62
C ASP A 3 2.21 -3.31 -0.01
N THR A 4 1.08 -3.58 0.66
CA THR A 4 0.20 -2.56 1.24
C THR A 4 0.94 -1.59 2.18
N LEU A 5 1.90 -2.05 2.98
CA LEU A 5 2.68 -1.19 3.88
C LEU A 5 3.53 -0.19 3.10
N THR A 6 4.11 -0.58 1.97
CA THR A 6 4.85 0.35 1.09
C THR A 6 3.93 1.44 0.54
N HIS A 7 2.74 1.08 0.06
CA HIS A 7 1.74 2.06 -0.40
C HIS A 7 1.34 3.05 0.69
N ILE A 8 1.15 2.57 1.93
CA ILE A 8 0.86 3.42 3.09
C ILE A 8 2.04 4.34 3.41
N ALA A 9 3.27 3.82 3.44
CA ALA A 9 4.44 4.58 3.81
C ALA A 9 4.77 5.68 2.79
N VAL A 10 4.67 5.37 1.49
CA VAL A 10 4.83 6.33 0.39
C VAL A 10 3.70 7.37 0.42
N GLY A 11 2.45 6.93 0.60
CA GLY A 11 1.31 7.83 0.76
C GLY A 11 1.53 8.83 1.90
N ASP A 12 1.99 8.37 3.07
CA ASP A 12 2.29 9.25 4.20
C ASP A 12 3.44 10.23 3.92
N ILE A 13 4.48 9.82 3.17
CA ILE A 13 5.54 10.74 2.72
C ILE A 13 4.94 11.85 1.83
N CYS A 14 4.07 11.49 0.88
CA CYS A 14 3.36 12.46 0.05
C CYS A 14 2.47 13.38 0.90
N ALA A 15 1.77 12.84 1.90
CA ALA A 15 0.93 13.62 2.81
C ALA A 15 1.74 14.66 3.59
N LYS A 16 2.91 14.25 4.11
CA LYS A 16 3.82 15.15 4.82
C LYS A 16 4.38 16.24 3.91
N ALA A 17 4.74 15.90 2.67
CA ALA A 17 5.27 16.86 1.69
C ALA A 17 4.20 17.86 1.21
N LEU A 18 2.95 17.42 1.08
CA LEU A 18 1.81 18.20 0.56
C LEU A 18 0.92 18.77 1.67
N ARG A 19 1.46 18.94 2.88
CA ARG A 19 0.72 19.41 4.08
C ARG A 19 0.02 20.77 3.93
N THR A 20 0.38 21.55 2.91
CA THR A 20 -0.26 22.83 2.60
C THR A 20 -1.71 22.65 2.15
N PHE A 21 -2.05 21.50 1.56
CA PHE A 21 -3.42 21.12 1.26
C PHE A 21 -4.06 20.55 2.53
N LYS A 22 -5.23 21.06 2.91
CA LYS A 22 -5.92 20.66 4.15
C LYS A 22 -7.24 19.92 3.92
N LYS A 23 -7.58 19.61 2.66
CA LYS A 23 -8.87 19.02 2.31
C LYS A 23 -8.81 17.49 2.36
N PRO A 24 -9.72 16.82 3.11
CA PRO A 24 -9.77 15.35 3.19
C PRO A 24 -9.83 14.63 1.84
N LEU A 25 -10.63 15.15 0.91
CA LEU A 25 -10.72 14.58 -0.44
C LEU A 25 -9.39 14.64 -1.19
N ILE A 26 -8.64 15.74 -1.04
CA ILE A 26 -7.32 15.88 -1.69
C ILE A 26 -6.33 14.89 -1.05
N ALA A 27 -6.34 14.74 0.28
CA ALA A 27 -5.53 13.74 0.97
C ALA A 27 -5.80 12.32 0.46
N PHE A 28 -7.08 11.96 0.34
CA PHE A 28 -7.49 10.66 -0.19
C PHE A 28 -7.01 10.44 -1.62
N LEU A 29 -7.19 11.44 -2.51
CA LEU A 29 -6.73 11.35 -3.89
C LEU A 29 -5.20 11.25 -3.99
N ILE A 30 -4.45 11.94 -3.14
CA ILE A 30 -2.99 11.80 -3.06
C ILE A 30 -2.63 10.35 -2.71
N GLY A 31 -3.31 9.74 -1.75
CA GLY A 31 -3.08 8.34 -1.36
C GLY A 31 -3.34 7.39 -2.53
N MET A 32 -4.52 7.51 -3.15
CA MET A 32 -4.92 6.67 -4.29
C MET A 32 -3.99 6.84 -5.50
N LEU A 33 -3.57 8.07 -5.83
CA LEU A 33 -2.64 8.32 -6.93
C LEU A 33 -1.23 7.80 -6.61
N SER A 34 -0.76 7.97 -5.37
CA SER A 34 0.54 7.44 -4.95
C SER A 34 0.59 5.91 -5.08
N HIS A 35 -0.52 5.24 -4.76
CA HIS A 35 -0.67 3.80 -4.91
C HIS A 35 -0.56 3.40 -6.39
N GLY A 36 -1.35 4.01 -7.27
CA GLY A 36 -1.35 3.68 -8.69
C GLY A 36 -0.01 3.96 -9.38
N ILE A 37 0.70 5.03 -8.98
CA ILE A 37 2.05 5.31 -9.47
C ILE A 37 3.01 4.22 -9.01
N LEU A 38 2.97 3.86 -7.72
CA LEU A 38 3.86 2.87 -7.14
C LEU A 38 3.73 1.52 -7.84
N ASP A 39 2.50 1.07 -8.10
CA ASP A 39 2.23 -0.17 -8.84
C ASP A 39 2.75 -0.17 -10.28
N MET A 40 2.88 1.01 -10.90
CA MET A 40 3.42 1.12 -12.26
C MET A 40 4.95 1.12 -12.30
N VAL A 41 5.61 1.58 -11.24
CA VAL A 41 7.08 1.75 -11.20
C VAL A 41 7.79 0.67 -10.40
N ASP A 42 7.10 0.05 -9.45
CA ASP A 42 7.64 -0.97 -8.56
C ASP A 42 7.01 -2.32 -8.89
N ASN A 43 7.83 -3.38 -8.91
CA ASN A 43 7.33 -4.73 -9.12
C ASN A 43 7.44 -5.54 -7.84
N ASP A 44 6.53 -5.21 -6.92
CA ASP A 44 6.49 -5.75 -5.59
C ASP A 44 6.23 -7.25 -5.52
N TYR A 45 6.64 -7.84 -4.40
CA TYR A 45 6.25 -9.20 -4.07
C TYR A 45 4.72 -9.24 -3.86
N THR A 46 4.04 -10.15 -4.55
CA THR A 46 2.58 -10.26 -4.52
C THR A 46 2.18 -11.62 -3.98
N ILE A 47 1.21 -11.63 -3.07
CA ILE A 47 0.63 -12.86 -2.53
C ILE A 47 -0.69 -13.12 -3.24
N ASN A 48 -0.88 -14.37 -3.65
CA ASN A 48 -2.16 -14.86 -4.10
C ASN A 48 -3.06 -15.19 -2.91
N ILE A 49 -3.85 -14.19 -2.48
CA ILE A 49 -4.80 -14.32 -1.37
C ILE A 49 -5.99 -15.25 -1.67
N THR A 50 -6.20 -15.63 -2.94
CA THR A 50 -7.29 -16.53 -3.34
C THR A 50 -6.94 -18.02 -3.18
N ASN A 51 -5.67 -18.34 -2.90
CA ASN A 51 -5.20 -19.70 -2.67
C ASN A 51 -4.67 -19.85 -1.23
N TYR A 52 -5.35 -20.69 -0.44
CA TYR A 52 -5.02 -20.90 0.97
C TYR A 52 -3.62 -21.49 1.20
N GLU A 53 -3.14 -22.39 0.34
CA GLU A 53 -1.81 -22.99 0.49
C GLU A 53 -0.71 -21.95 0.23
N ALA A 54 -0.90 -21.08 -0.77
CA ALA A 54 -0.01 -19.94 -1.02
C ALA A 54 -0.05 -18.91 0.13
N PHE A 55 -1.22 -18.69 0.73
CA PHE A 55 -1.33 -17.82 1.90
C PHE A 55 -0.57 -18.40 3.12
N LYS A 56 -0.60 -19.72 3.31
CA LYS A 56 0.06 -20.40 4.43
C LYS A 56 1.59 -20.31 4.34
N THR A 57 2.17 -20.32 3.14
CA THR A 57 3.62 -20.23 2.94
C THR A 57 4.19 -18.85 3.25
N ASP A 58 3.37 -17.81 3.21
CA ASP A 58 3.80 -16.41 3.33
C ASP A 58 3.27 -15.70 4.60
N ARG A 59 2.97 -16.50 5.63
CA ARG A 59 2.53 -16.01 6.95
C ARG A 59 3.50 -15.02 7.59
N ASP A 60 4.80 -15.20 7.38
CA ASP A 60 5.86 -14.31 7.86
C ASP A 60 5.74 -12.91 7.23
N TYR A 61 5.55 -12.86 5.91
CA TYR A 61 5.34 -11.61 5.18
C TYR A 61 4.03 -10.93 5.55
N ILE A 62 2.95 -11.70 5.68
CA ILE A 62 1.65 -11.16 6.14
C ILE A 62 1.78 -10.57 7.54
N GLY A 63 2.43 -11.29 8.46
CA GLY A 63 2.68 -10.79 9.81
C GLY A 63 3.50 -9.50 9.82
N PHE A 64 4.53 -9.42 8.97
CA PHE A 64 5.33 -8.20 8.77
C PHE A 64 4.47 -7.02 8.26
N GLN A 65 3.65 -7.24 7.24
CA GLN A 65 2.75 -6.22 6.68
C GLN A 65 1.75 -5.71 7.72
N MET A 66 1.14 -6.61 8.50
CA MET A 66 0.19 -6.27 9.56
C MET A 66 0.86 -5.47 10.69
N ALA A 67 2.01 -5.95 11.18
CA ALA A 67 2.74 -5.28 12.25
C ALA A 67 3.22 -3.88 11.83
N GLY A 68 3.81 -3.76 10.64
CA GLY A 68 4.26 -2.47 10.13
C GLY A 68 3.12 -1.50 9.85
N THR A 69 1.97 -1.99 9.37
CA THR A 69 0.76 -1.17 9.21
C THR A 69 0.27 -0.62 10.55
N ALA A 70 0.25 -1.45 11.60
CA ALA A 70 -0.11 -1.02 12.95
C ALA A 70 0.87 0.03 13.49
N ILE A 71 2.18 -0.15 13.27
CA ILE A 71 3.21 0.83 13.64
C ILE A 71 2.98 2.15 12.91
N LYS A 72 2.69 2.12 11.60
CA LYS A 72 2.41 3.34 10.83
C LYS A 72 1.14 4.04 11.27
N LEU A 73 0.08 3.30 11.58
CA LEU A 73 -1.14 3.88 12.14
C LEU A 73 -0.84 4.57 13.48
N TYR A 74 -0.09 3.91 14.37
CA TYR A 74 0.33 4.49 15.64
C TYR A 74 1.14 5.79 15.45
N ASP A 75 2.11 5.81 14.54
CA ASP A 75 2.89 7.00 14.18
C ASP A 75 2.02 8.17 13.67
N ILE A 76 0.96 7.88 12.90
CA ILE A 76 0.01 8.90 12.44
C ILE A 76 -0.83 9.42 13.61
N LEU A 77 -1.29 8.54 14.50
CA LEU A 77 -2.16 8.89 15.63
C LEU A 77 -1.45 9.73 16.69
N GLN A 78 -0.12 9.60 16.80
CA GLN A 78 0.74 10.41 17.68
C GLN A 78 0.96 11.85 17.19
N ASP A 79 0.41 12.25 16.04
CA ASP A 79 0.51 13.62 15.56
C ASP A 79 -0.42 14.54 16.37
N ASP A 80 0.17 15.47 17.13
CA ASP A 80 -0.54 16.43 17.98
C ASP A 80 -1.41 17.41 17.18
N ASN A 81 -1.04 17.66 15.91
CA ASN A 81 -1.81 18.54 15.05
C ASN A 81 -2.97 17.76 14.41
N LEU A 82 -4.20 18.02 14.87
CA LEU A 82 -5.40 17.34 14.38
C LEU A 82 -5.59 17.44 12.86
N GLU A 83 -5.31 18.59 12.24
CA GLU A 83 -5.45 18.77 10.80
C GLU A 83 -4.44 17.89 10.04
N ARG A 84 -3.18 17.91 10.48
CA ARG A 84 -2.10 17.09 9.90
C ARG A 84 -2.39 15.60 10.09
N ARG A 85 -2.81 15.20 11.29
CA ARG A 85 -3.23 13.83 11.59
C ARG A 85 -4.33 13.37 10.64
N ASN A 86 -5.40 14.16 10.51
CA ASN A 86 -6.51 13.83 9.64
C ASN A 86 -6.06 13.74 8.18
N PHE A 87 -5.23 14.68 7.71
CA PHE A 87 -4.69 14.65 6.36
C PHE A 87 -3.93 13.34 6.08
N ARG A 88 -3.03 12.94 6.98
CA ARG A 88 -2.27 11.68 6.90
C ARG A 88 -3.18 10.45 6.92
N LEU A 89 -4.22 10.43 7.78
CA LEU A 89 -5.21 9.34 7.85
C LEU A 89 -6.02 9.20 6.56
N PHE A 90 -6.51 10.30 5.99
CA PHE A 90 -7.25 10.26 4.72
C PHE A 90 -6.35 9.82 3.57
N THR A 91 -5.07 10.21 3.57
CA THR A 91 -4.09 9.68 2.61
C THR A 91 -3.86 8.19 2.78
N MET A 92 -3.66 7.70 4.01
CA MET A 92 -3.55 6.27 4.28
C MET A 92 -4.78 5.50 3.78
N LEU A 93 -5.99 6.02 4.02
CA LEU A 93 -7.23 5.42 3.51
C LEU A 93 -7.23 5.35 1.97
N GLY A 94 -6.84 6.44 1.31
CA GLY A 94 -6.69 6.49 -0.15
C GLY A 94 -5.68 5.48 -0.68
N SER A 95 -4.55 5.30 0.01
CA SER A 95 -3.49 4.35 -0.37
C SER A 95 -3.89 2.88 -0.24
N VAL A 96 -4.88 2.53 0.59
CA VAL A 96 -5.32 1.14 0.82
C VAL A 96 -6.62 0.83 0.06
N THR A 97 -7.39 1.84 -0.32
CA THR A 97 -8.69 1.65 -0.98
C THR A 97 -8.62 0.83 -2.28
N PRO A 98 -7.65 1.05 -3.20
CA PRO A 98 -7.55 0.23 -4.42
C PRO A 98 -7.40 -1.26 -4.10
N ASP A 99 -6.51 -1.60 -3.17
CA ASP A 99 -6.25 -2.97 -2.71
C ASP A 99 -7.52 -3.64 -2.15
N ILE A 100 -8.30 -2.91 -1.34
CA ILE A 100 -9.55 -3.43 -0.78
C ILE A 100 -10.56 -3.71 -1.88
N ILE A 101 -10.77 -2.76 -2.78
CA ILE A 101 -11.76 -2.88 -3.86
C ILE A 101 -11.38 -4.05 -4.78
N ASP A 102 -10.13 -4.12 -5.21
CA ASP A 102 -9.67 -5.19 -6.10
C ASP A 102 -9.54 -6.54 -5.39
N GLY A 103 -9.21 -6.55 -4.10
CA GLY A 103 -9.24 -7.76 -3.28
C GLY A 103 -10.66 -8.35 -3.21
N VAL A 104 -11.66 -7.53 -2.92
CA VAL A 104 -13.07 -7.96 -2.91
C VAL A 104 -13.52 -8.40 -4.30
N TYR A 105 -13.13 -7.67 -5.36
CA TYR A 105 -13.45 -8.04 -6.74
C TYR A 105 -12.85 -9.40 -7.12
N ALA A 106 -11.58 -9.66 -6.78
CA ALA A 106 -10.89 -10.93 -7.05
C ALA A 106 -11.52 -12.12 -6.33
N LEU A 107 -12.07 -11.93 -5.13
CA LEU A 107 -12.76 -13.00 -4.39
C LEU A 107 -14.01 -13.50 -5.15
N HIS A 108 -14.71 -12.59 -5.84
CA HIS A 108 -15.91 -12.91 -6.63
C HIS A 108 -15.59 -13.28 -8.09
N HIS A 109 -14.47 -12.80 -8.64
CA HIS A 109 -14.07 -12.98 -10.03
C HIS A 109 -12.65 -13.55 -10.14
N ARG A 110 -12.47 -14.79 -9.68
CA ARG A 110 -11.13 -15.43 -9.63
C ARG A 110 -10.47 -15.57 -11.00
N ASP A 111 -11.25 -15.76 -12.07
CA ASP A 111 -10.73 -15.86 -13.42
C ASP A 111 -10.14 -14.51 -13.91
N LYS A 112 -10.68 -13.39 -13.44
CA LYS A 112 -10.17 -12.03 -13.73
C LYS A 112 -8.83 -11.76 -13.08
N TRP A 113 -8.62 -12.23 -11.85
CA TRP A 113 -7.31 -12.21 -11.18
C TRP A 113 -6.25 -12.92 -12.02
N ASN A 114 -6.53 -14.16 -12.46
CA ASN A 114 -5.59 -14.96 -13.25
C ASN A 114 -5.28 -14.34 -14.63
N LYS A 115 -6.23 -13.60 -15.21
CA LYS A 115 -6.04 -12.87 -16.47
C LYS A 115 -5.34 -11.52 -16.30
N GLY A 116 -5.18 -11.04 -15.06
CA GLY A 116 -4.68 -9.70 -14.76
C GLY A 116 -5.64 -8.58 -15.18
N GLU A 117 -6.95 -8.85 -15.13
CA GLU A 117 -8.04 -7.94 -15.53
C GLU A 117 -8.79 -7.41 -14.29
N MET A 118 -8.05 -6.74 -13.41
CA MET A 118 -8.59 -6.12 -12.19
C MET A 118 -9.34 -4.81 -12.50
N LEU A 119 -10.13 -4.29 -11.56
CA LEU A 119 -10.88 -3.04 -11.75
C LEU A 119 -9.92 -1.87 -11.90
N PHE A 120 -8.85 -1.83 -11.10
CA PHE A 120 -7.81 -0.84 -11.26
C PHE A 120 -6.76 -1.32 -12.25
N PRO A 121 -6.52 -0.57 -13.35
CA PRO A 121 -5.64 -1.03 -14.44
C PRO A 121 -4.16 -1.07 -14.08
N PHE A 122 -3.79 -0.52 -12.92
CA PHE A 122 -2.45 -0.57 -12.34
C PHE A 122 -2.20 -1.89 -11.56
N HIS A 123 -3.24 -2.58 -11.09
CA HIS A 123 -3.10 -3.91 -10.48
C HIS A 123 -2.96 -5.00 -11.55
N ARG A 124 -1.71 -5.34 -11.87
CA ARG A 124 -1.38 -6.34 -12.91
C ARG A 124 -0.58 -7.51 -12.33
N PRO A 125 -1.23 -8.47 -11.63
CA PRO A 125 -0.55 -9.55 -10.92
C PRO A 125 0.36 -10.44 -11.79
N HIS A 126 0.20 -10.41 -13.12
CA HIS A 126 0.98 -11.23 -14.07
C HIS A 126 1.53 -10.46 -15.28
N ARG A 127 1.41 -9.13 -15.32
CA ARG A 127 1.79 -8.30 -16.49
C ARG A 127 2.66 -7.10 -16.11
N ASN A 128 3.67 -7.33 -15.26
CA ASN A 128 4.68 -6.31 -14.99
C ASN A 128 5.85 -6.39 -15.97
N ILE A 129 6.32 -5.22 -16.39
CA ILE A 129 7.42 -5.05 -17.36
C ILE A 129 8.75 -5.51 -16.73
N TYR A 130 8.88 -5.36 -15.41
CA TYR A 130 10.05 -5.72 -14.64
C TYR A 130 9.92 -7.13 -14.05
N LYS A 131 11.02 -7.75 -13.62
CA LYS A 131 10.98 -9.01 -12.87
C LYS A 131 10.47 -8.77 -11.45
N GLN A 132 9.61 -9.66 -10.96
CA GLN A 132 9.06 -9.54 -9.61
C GLN A 132 10.18 -9.66 -8.57
N GLN A 133 10.14 -8.77 -7.57
CA GLN A 133 11.07 -8.81 -6.44
C GLN A 133 10.85 -10.08 -5.63
N ASN A 134 11.93 -10.64 -5.06
CA ASN A 134 11.79 -11.70 -4.09
C ASN A 134 11.28 -11.13 -2.74
N LYS A 135 10.74 -12.02 -1.90
CA LYS A 135 10.15 -11.67 -0.60
C LYS A 135 11.09 -10.88 0.31
N GLN A 136 12.36 -11.27 0.37
CA GLN A 136 13.36 -10.64 1.23
C GLN A 136 13.70 -9.20 0.81
N ILE A 137 13.83 -8.96 -0.50
CA ILE A 137 14.09 -7.63 -1.06
C ILE A 137 12.88 -6.72 -0.82
N SER A 138 11.67 -7.22 -1.06
CA SER A 138 10.43 -6.48 -0.78
C SER A 138 10.38 -6.10 0.70
N MET A 139 10.52 -7.04 1.64
CA MET A 139 10.52 -6.74 3.09
C MET A 139 11.58 -5.71 3.49
N LEU A 140 12.80 -5.81 2.98
CA LEU A 140 13.88 -4.87 3.28
C LEU A 140 13.54 -3.46 2.76
N LYS A 141 13.12 -3.35 1.50
CA LYS A 141 12.70 -2.10 0.88
C LYS A 141 11.56 -1.45 1.66
N THR A 142 10.52 -2.22 1.96
CA THR A 142 9.36 -1.79 2.74
C THR A 142 9.75 -1.31 4.12
N SER A 143 10.67 -2.00 4.79
CA SER A 143 11.21 -1.56 6.08
C SER A 143 11.93 -0.22 5.97
N LEU A 144 12.80 -0.05 4.97
CA LEU A 144 13.53 1.20 4.75
C LEU A 144 12.59 2.36 4.45
N ILE A 145 11.64 2.19 3.54
CA ILE A 145 10.64 3.22 3.19
C ILE A 145 9.79 3.57 4.42
N THR A 146 9.37 2.57 5.20
CA THR A 146 8.60 2.78 6.43
C THR A 146 9.38 3.58 7.46
N LEU A 147 10.67 3.25 7.68
CA LEU A 147 11.55 3.98 8.59
C LEU A 147 11.77 5.43 8.13
N ILE A 148 12.00 5.65 6.84
CA ILE A 148 12.12 6.98 6.24
C ILE A 148 10.83 7.77 6.45
N SER A 149 9.69 7.14 6.16
CA SER A 149 8.36 7.72 6.33
C SER A 149 8.12 8.16 7.77
N ILE A 150 8.53 7.38 8.77
CA ILE A 150 8.42 7.77 10.20
C ILE A 150 9.38 8.92 10.55
N LYS A 151 10.64 8.85 10.11
CA LYS A 151 11.69 9.81 10.50
C LYS A 151 11.53 11.18 9.87
N ILE A 152 11.04 11.26 8.64
CA ILE A 152 10.87 12.55 7.96
C ILE A 152 9.68 13.29 8.58
N ASN A 153 9.94 14.52 9.00
CA ASN A 153 8.93 15.51 9.34
C ASN A 153 9.26 16.80 8.58
N PHE A 154 8.44 17.12 7.59
CA PHE A 154 8.46 18.41 6.89
C PHE A 154 7.66 19.44 7.66
#